data_AF-A0A3B5Q7F2-F1
#
_entry.id   AF-A0A3B5Q7F2-F1
#
_cell.length_a   1.000
_cell.length_b   1.000
_cell.length_c   1.000
_cell.angle_alpha   90.00
_cell.angle_beta   90.00
_cell.angle_gamma   90.00
#
_symmetry.space_group_name_H-M   'P 1'
#
loop_
_entity.id
_entity.type
_entity.pdbx_description
1 polymer ?
#
loop_
_entity_poly.entity_id
_entity_poly.type
_entity_poly.pdbx_seq_one_letter_code
_entity_poly.pdbx_strand_id
1 'polypeptide(L)' 'MFLQYYLNENGDRVYTLKKATPEGQPTSSAHPARFSPDDKFSRHRVLVKKRFGLLLTQQPRPIL' A
#
# COMPACT_ATOMS: atom_id res chain seq x y z
N MET A 1 -1.15 7.23 -14.31
CA MET A 1 -1.69 5.89 -14.58
C MET A 1 -3.18 5.87 -14.36
N PHE A 2 -3.94 5.32 -15.31
CA PHE A 2 -5.41 5.38 -15.28
C PHE A 2 -6.04 4.26 -14.46
N LEU A 3 -5.41 3.08 -14.43
CA LEU A 3 -5.96 1.93 -13.72
C LEU A 3 -6.03 2.19 -12.20
N GLN A 4 -7.24 2.12 -11.67
CA GLN A 4 -7.55 2.21 -10.25
C GLN A 4 -8.10 0.86 -9.74
N TYR A 5 -8.19 0.73 -8.42
CA TYR A 5 -8.87 -0.37 -7.77
C TYR A 5 -9.52 0.07 -6.45
N TYR A 6 -10.44 -0.76 -5.96
CA TYR A 6 -10.93 -0.74 -4.59
C TYR A 6 -10.99 -2.18 -4.06
N LEU A 7 -11.17 -2.34 -2.75
CA LEU A 7 -11.32 -3.66 -2.12
C LEU A 7 -12.80 -3.99 -1.99
N ASN A 8 -13.20 -5.19 -2.41
CA ASN A 8 -14.54 -5.71 -2.12
C ASN A 8 -14.63 -6.22 -0.66
N GLU A 9 -15.80 -6.72 -0.27
CA GLU A 9 -16.04 -7.30 1.06
C GLU A 9 -15.13 -8.50 1.38
N ASN A 10 -14.68 -9.22 0.35
CA ASN A 10 -13.76 -10.35 0.48
C ASN A 10 -12.28 -9.92 0.59
N GLY A 11 -11.98 -8.62 0.41
CA GLY A 11 -10.62 -8.10 0.38
C GLY A 11 -9.90 -8.25 -0.98
N ASP A 12 -10.61 -8.63 -2.04
CA ASP A 12 -10.08 -8.71 -3.40
C ASP A 12 -10.07 -7.35 -4.09
N ARG A 13 -9.11 -7.15 -4.99
CA ARG A 13 -9.02 -5.94 -5.80
C ARG A 13 -10.02 -5.98 -6.95
N VAL A 14 -10.95 -5.04 -6.97
CA VAL A 14 -11.83 -4.79 -8.12
C VAL A 14 -11.26 -3.61 -8.93
N TYR A 15 -10.85 -3.89 -10.16
CA TYR A 15 -10.23 -2.89 -11.03
C TYR A 15 -11.26 -2.01 -11.73
N THR A 16 -10.91 -0.74 -11.91
CA THR A 16 -11.77 0.25 -12.56
C THR A 16 -10.95 1.41 -13.14
N LEU A 17 -11.55 2.17 -14.05
CA LEU A 17 -11.01 3.45 -14.52
C LEU A 17 -11.69 4.65 -13.83
N LYS A 18 -12.78 4.41 -13.09
CA LYS A 18 -13.49 5.44 -12.33
C LYS A 18 -12.65 5.88 -11.14
N LYS A 19 -12.85 7.14 -10.71
CA LYS A 19 -12.18 7.72 -9.54
C LYS A 19 -12.92 7.49 -8.22
N ALA A 20 -14.16 7.02 -8.31
CA ALA A 20 -15.00 6.68 -7.17
C ALA A 20 -15.51 5.24 -7.29
N THR A 21 -15.66 4.59 -6.14
CA THR A 21 -16.32 3.30 -5.97
C THR A 21 -17.84 3.45 -6.18
N PRO A 22 -18.59 2.35 -6.30
CA PRO A 22 -20.06 2.41 -6.35
C PRO A 22 -20.69 3.11 -5.13
N GLU A 23 -20.01 3.09 -3.99
CA GLU A 23 -20.42 3.76 -2.74
C GLU A 23 -19.94 5.23 -2.65
N GLY A 24 -19.26 5.74 -3.68
CA GLY A 24 -18.77 7.12 -3.72
C GLY A 24 -17.42 7.35 -3.04
N GLN A 25 -16.77 6.31 -2.50
CA GLN A 25 -15.44 6.43 -1.89
C GLN A 25 -14.35 6.56 -2.96
N PRO A 26 -13.23 7.26 -2.70
CA PRO A 26 -12.15 7.40 -3.67
C PRO A 26 -11.44 6.07 -3.94
N THR A 27 -11.18 5.78 -5.21
CA THR A 27 -10.40 4.59 -5.62
C THR A 27 -8.90 4.80 -5.47
N SER A 28 -8.14 3.73 -5.30
CA SER A 28 -6.67 3.74 -5.20
C SER A 28 -5.97 3.40 -6.51
N SER A 29 -4.76 3.92 -6.73
CA SER A 29 -3.94 3.56 -7.90
C SER A 29 -3.56 2.08 -7.87
N ALA A 30 -3.80 1.37 -8.97
CA ALA A 30 -3.41 -0.04 -9.11
C ALA A 30 -1.90 -0.25 -9.21
N HIS A 31 -1.15 0.81 -9.52
CA HIS A 31 0.29 0.75 -9.74
C HIS A 31 1.06 1.14 -8.47
N PRO A 32 2.20 0.49 -8.19
CA PRO A 32 3.03 0.84 -7.05
C PRO A 32 3.65 2.24 -7.21
N ALA A 33 4.06 2.82 -6.10
CA ALA A 33 4.87 4.03 -6.10
C ALA A 33 6.20 3.79 -6.84
N ARG A 34 6.68 4.81 -7.57
CA ARG A 34 7.94 4.72 -8.32
C ARG A 34 9.11 4.44 -7.37
N PHE A 35 9.92 3.45 -7.71
CA PHE A 35 11.20 3.21 -7.03
C PHE A 35 12.25 4.26 -7.43
N SER A 36 13.03 4.72 -6.47
CA SER A 36 14.17 5.62 -6.69
C SER A 36 15.36 5.07 -5.90
N PRO A 37 16.51 4.83 -6.55
CA PRO A 37 17.72 4.45 -5.82
C PRO A 37 18.17 5.53 -4.83
N ASP A 38 18.11 6.80 -5.24
CA ASP A 38 18.38 7.96 -4.39
C ASP A 38 17.11 8.44 -3.65
N ASP A 39 16.53 7.57 -2.83
CA ASP A 39 15.38 7.94 -2.01
C ASP A 39 15.80 8.70 -0.74
N LYS A 40 15.80 10.04 -0.85
CA LYS A 40 16.11 10.98 0.25
C LYS A 40 15.22 10.82 1.48
N PHE A 41 14.03 10.22 1.35
CA PHE A 41 13.08 10.04 2.46
C PHE A 41 13.08 8.62 3.03
N SER A 42 14.01 7.76 2.59
CA SER A 42 14.16 6.39 3.07
C SER A 42 14.22 6.28 4.60
N ARG A 43 15.02 7.13 5.26
CA ARG A 43 15.11 7.21 6.73
C ARG A 43 13.74 7.44 7.40
N HIS A 44 12.96 8.38 6.87
CA HIS A 44 11.65 8.73 7.43
C HIS A 44 10.66 7.58 7.26
N ARG A 45 10.65 6.91 6.10
CA ARG A 45 9.80 5.73 5.86
C ARG A 45 10.10 4.60 6.83
N VAL A 46 11.38 4.30 7.07
CA VAL A 46 11.79 3.23 8.00
C VAL A 46 11.42 3.58 9.44
N LEU A 47 11.62 4.84 9.86
CA LEU A 47 11.24 5.29 11.20
C LEU A 47 9.73 5.18 11.45
N VAL A 48 8.90 5.58 10.48
CA VAL A 48 7.43 5.42 10.57
C VAL A 48 7.06 3.94 10.74
N LYS A 49 7.61 3.05 9.90
CA LYS A 49 7.36 1.60 10.03
C LYS A 49 7.75 1.06 11.40
N LYS A 50 8.91 1.49 11.94
CA LYS A 50 9.38 1.09 13.28
C LYS A 50 8.40 1.52 14.38
N ARG A 51 7.88 2.75 14.33
CA ARG A 51 6.93 3.27 15.32
C ARG A 51 5.63 2.48 15.39
N PHE A 52 5.15 1.98 14.25
CA PHE A 52 3.93 1.19 14.15
C PHE A 52 4.15 -0.33 14.23
N GLY A 53 5.36 -0.80 14.54
CA GLY A 53 5.62 -2.25 14.65
C GLY A 53 5.55 -3.02 13.33
N LEU A 54 5.67 -2.32 12.18
CA LEU A 54 5.47 -2.88 10.84
C LEU A 54 6.76 -3.46 10.22
N LEU A 55 7.91 -3.38 10.89
CA LEU A 55 9.14 -3.97 10.38
C LEU A 55 9.13 -5.48 10.63
N LEU A 56 9.52 -6.27 9.63
CA LEU A 56 9.67 -7.72 9.77
C LEU A 56 10.66 -8.11 10.87
N THR A 57 11.66 -7.26 11.13
CA THR A 57 12.63 -7.46 12.21
C THR A 57 12.05 -7.28 13.62
N GLN A 58 10.84 -6.73 13.74
CA GLN A 58 10.10 -6.62 15.01
C GLN A 58 9.20 -7.85 15.26
N GLN A 59 8.95 -8.67 14.25
CA GLN A 59 8.14 -9.88 14.36
C GLN A 59 8.97 -11.03 14.95
N PRO A 60 8.35 -11.96 15.71
CA PRO A 60 9.05 -13.15 16.16
C PRO A 60 9.57 -13.96 14.96
N ARG A 61 10.64 -14.72 15.16
CA ARG A 61 11.15 -15.61 14.12
C ARG A 61 10.03 -16.59 13.74
N PRO A 62 9.76 -16.80 12.44
CA PRO A 62 8.80 -17.83 12.04
C PRO A 62 9.26 -19.17 12.57
N ILE A 63 8.36 -19.90 13.21
CA ILE A 63 8.58 -21.29 13.60
C ILE A 63 8.49 -22.10 12.31
N LEU A 64 9.57 -22.80 11.96
CA LEU A 64 9.63 -23.71 10.82
C LEU A 64 8.83 -24.98 11.09
#